data_AF-A0A315EG15-F1
#
_entry.id   AF-A0A315EG15-F1
#
_cell.length_a   1.000
_cell.length_b   1.000
_cell.length_c   1.000
_cell.angle_alpha   90.00
_cell.angle_beta   90.00
_cell.angle_gamma   90.00
#
_symmetry.space_group_name_H-M   'P 1'
#
loop_
_entity.id
_entity.type
_entity.pdbx_description
1 polymer ?
#
loop_
_entity_poly.entity_id
_entity_poly.type
_entity_poly.pdbx_seq_one_letter_code
_entity_poly.pdbx_strand_id
1 'polypeptide(L)'
;MFMRALNKMNSLPLHMRLASLFTIGLGLALLTTVAGTNIMVLLLLLTVPWAWMKFQMEGHVQRQTMQMWGLIVALCVWSVLSNAVAGHDAKDLVKALLHDMRTFAFIVLLWPVFANPQVSRTALWALLGSAVALATANLVLTVGGYVQPGQYFWPTAPHLYGQILVGFFFLLAQMLLVRPNLSWRVILPMALLLMSLFFASERRTGYLQLAAGFVVWTVLNHKRLLVGKYKWWFILGALAAFVAALASPIVQRRMAQVVFEVQQFLAQTPEERTARETAVGIRLQYYVSVWDLIKQSNIWLGVGSINFPELFWQVNQKMGGTEKTLFSNPHNEYLYTLATKGVVGLVLYLAIFGQACRMAWGKTDNVQRVGLLMFVFLFMLSITTNSMMIDMEEGHFTMLVLLIFLAPKSLDLVKPKAS
;
A
#
# COMPACT_ATOMS: atom_id res chain seq x y z
N MET A 1 -20.81 -13.52 0.84
CA MET A 1 -19.79 -13.69 1.91
C MET A 1 -20.06 -12.73 3.07
N PHE A 2 -20.33 -11.46 2.78
CA PHE A 2 -20.67 -10.40 3.73
C PHE A 2 -21.82 -10.78 4.72
N MET A 3 -22.96 -11.27 4.23
CA MET A 3 -24.11 -11.68 5.08
C MET A 3 -23.80 -12.83 6.06
N ARG A 4 -22.83 -13.71 5.77
CA ARG A 4 -22.40 -14.78 6.70
C ARG A 4 -21.45 -14.26 7.80
N ALA A 5 -20.79 -13.12 7.57
CA ALA A 5 -19.96 -12.47 8.58
C ALA A 5 -20.85 -11.86 9.68
N LEU A 6 -21.98 -11.24 9.31
CA LEU A 6 -22.96 -10.68 10.26
C LEU A 6 -23.45 -11.69 11.29
N ASN A 7 -23.89 -12.89 10.86
CA ASN A 7 -24.42 -13.91 11.79
C ASN A 7 -23.40 -14.43 12.81
N LYS A 8 -22.09 -14.31 12.55
CA LYS A 8 -21.04 -14.69 13.52
C LYS A 8 -20.68 -13.58 14.50
N MET A 9 -21.06 -12.33 14.24
CA MET A 9 -20.74 -11.22 15.13
C MET A 9 -21.48 -11.33 16.47
N ASN A 10 -22.68 -11.91 16.49
CA ASN A 10 -23.50 -12.04 17.71
C ASN A 10 -22.92 -12.99 18.78
N SER A 11 -21.83 -13.72 18.50
CA SER A 11 -21.13 -14.56 19.49
C SER A 11 -19.90 -13.88 20.10
N LEU A 12 -19.49 -12.70 19.62
CA LEU A 12 -18.30 -12.00 20.11
C LEU A 12 -18.60 -11.19 21.39
N PRO A 13 -17.59 -10.91 22.24
CA PRO A 13 -17.67 -9.87 23.25
C PRO A 13 -17.99 -8.49 22.63
N LEU A 14 -18.67 -7.61 23.37
CA LEU A 14 -19.13 -6.31 22.87
C LEU A 14 -18.02 -5.49 22.18
N HIS A 15 -16.84 -5.38 22.79
CA HIS A 15 -15.71 -4.63 22.21
C HIS A 15 -15.24 -5.18 20.86
N MET A 16 -15.32 -6.50 20.63
CA MET A 16 -14.96 -7.11 19.34
C MET A 16 -16.07 -6.94 18.28
N ARG A 17 -17.34 -6.84 18.69
CA ARG A 17 -18.43 -6.45 17.79
C ARG A 17 -18.29 -5.01 17.35
N LEU A 18 -18.02 -4.11 18.28
CA LEU A 18 -17.76 -2.70 18.01
C LEU A 18 -16.53 -2.55 17.10
N ALA A 19 -15.43 -3.26 17.38
CA ALA A 19 -14.26 -3.26 16.50
C ALA A 19 -14.61 -3.78 15.08
N SER A 20 -15.45 -4.80 14.96
CA SER A 20 -15.92 -5.28 13.65
C SER A 20 -16.76 -4.22 12.92
N LEU A 21 -17.64 -3.51 13.63
CA LEU A 21 -18.42 -2.40 13.06
C LEU A 21 -17.51 -1.25 12.60
N PHE A 22 -16.58 -0.83 13.45
CA PHE A 22 -15.66 0.27 13.14
C PHE A 22 -14.69 -0.09 12.01
N THR A 23 -14.26 -1.35 11.89
CA THR A 23 -13.46 -1.79 10.73
C THR A 23 -14.26 -1.81 9.43
N ILE A 24 -15.59 -2.06 9.47
CA ILE A 24 -16.45 -1.88 8.29
C ILE A 24 -16.50 -0.40 7.90
N GLY A 25 -16.77 0.47 8.87
CA GLY A 25 -16.78 1.93 8.66
C GLY A 25 -15.44 2.42 8.11
N LEU A 26 -14.33 1.93 8.66
CA LEU A 26 -12.98 2.26 8.19
C LEU A 26 -12.76 1.76 6.75
N GLY A 27 -13.20 0.55 6.41
CA GLY A 27 -13.08 0.03 5.06
C GLY A 27 -13.84 0.84 4.01
N LEU A 28 -14.96 1.48 4.39
CA LEU A 28 -15.72 2.40 3.54
C LEU A 28 -15.08 3.79 3.49
N ALA A 29 -14.67 4.31 4.65
CA ALA A 29 -14.14 5.66 4.79
C ALA A 29 -12.74 5.81 4.16
N LEU A 30 -11.89 4.79 4.26
CA LEU A 30 -10.51 4.83 3.75
C LEU A 30 -10.43 5.23 2.27
N LEU A 31 -11.40 4.78 1.48
CA LEU A 31 -11.42 5.00 0.03
C LEU A 31 -12.28 6.20 -0.36
N THR A 32 -12.85 6.93 0.59
CA THR A 32 -13.81 8.01 0.31
C THR A 32 -13.50 9.31 1.03
N THR A 33 -13.07 9.29 2.30
CA THR A 33 -12.85 10.49 3.10
C THR A 33 -11.73 10.34 4.14
N VAL A 34 -10.86 11.35 4.22
CA VAL A 34 -9.83 11.44 5.27
C VAL A 34 -10.46 11.59 6.66
N ALA A 35 -11.49 12.43 6.80
CA ALA A 35 -12.17 12.66 8.06
C ALA A 35 -12.82 11.38 8.61
N GLY A 36 -13.54 10.64 7.77
CA GLY A 36 -14.13 9.36 8.16
C GLY A 36 -13.08 8.33 8.56
N THR A 37 -11.95 8.29 7.86
CA THR A 37 -10.81 7.41 8.21
C THR A 37 -10.32 7.70 9.62
N ASN A 38 -10.06 8.97 9.94
CA ASN A 38 -9.59 9.37 11.27
C ASN A 38 -10.61 9.05 12.38
N ILE A 39 -11.90 9.32 12.14
CA ILE A 39 -12.96 9.01 13.11
C ILE A 39 -13.02 7.50 13.36
N MET A 40 -12.99 6.68 12.31
CA MET A 40 -13.07 5.22 12.46
C MET A 40 -11.82 4.63 13.12
N VAL A 41 -10.63 5.18 12.83
CA VAL A 41 -9.40 4.81 13.56
C VAL A 41 -9.50 5.19 15.04
N LEU A 42 -10.00 6.38 15.36
CA LEU A 42 -10.23 6.80 16.75
C LEU A 42 -11.19 5.83 17.47
N LEU A 43 -12.32 5.50 16.85
CA LEU A 43 -13.29 4.54 17.40
C LEU A 43 -12.66 3.15 17.58
N LEU A 44 -11.78 2.71 16.68
CA LEU A 44 -11.01 1.48 16.88
C LEU A 44 -10.03 1.60 18.06
N LEU A 45 -9.33 2.72 18.19
CA LEU A 45 -8.42 2.97 19.31
C LEU A 45 -9.15 2.92 20.66
N LEU A 46 -10.41 3.35 20.72
CA LEU A 46 -11.20 3.20 21.94
C LEU A 46 -11.35 1.73 22.34
N THR A 47 -11.42 0.79 21.39
CA THR A 47 -11.54 -0.65 21.70
C THR A 47 -10.25 -1.32 22.19
N VAL A 48 -9.11 -0.64 22.03
CA VAL A 48 -7.75 -1.18 22.27
C VAL A 48 -7.52 -1.64 23.71
N PRO A 49 -7.88 -0.89 24.78
CA PRO A 49 -7.62 -1.31 26.15
C PRO A 49 -8.21 -2.68 26.48
N TRP A 50 -9.45 -2.95 26.04
CA TRP A 50 -10.10 -4.26 26.24
C TRP A 50 -9.46 -5.38 25.43
N ALA A 51 -8.98 -5.07 24.23
CA ALA A 51 -8.28 -6.04 23.40
C ALA A 51 -6.94 -6.45 24.03
N TRP A 52 -6.16 -5.49 24.55
CA TRP A 52 -4.89 -5.75 25.24
C TRP A 52 -5.05 -6.53 26.55
N MET A 53 -6.05 -6.19 27.37
CA MET A 53 -6.30 -6.92 28.63
C MET A 53 -6.54 -8.42 28.42
N LYS A 54 -7.09 -8.80 27.26
CA LYS A 54 -7.39 -10.19 26.91
C LYS A 54 -6.36 -10.80 25.95
N PHE A 55 -5.32 -10.05 25.59
CA PHE A 55 -4.37 -10.49 24.59
C PHE A 55 -3.34 -11.43 25.20
N GLN A 56 -3.36 -12.69 24.76
CA GLN A 56 -2.35 -13.67 25.12
C GLN A 56 -1.57 -14.07 23.87
N MET A 57 -0.24 -13.87 23.92
CA MET A 57 0.68 -14.32 22.89
C MET A 57 1.26 -15.67 23.29
N GLU A 58 0.97 -16.72 22.52
CA GLU A 58 1.50 -18.06 22.78
C GLU A 58 2.41 -18.55 21.64
N GLY A 59 3.59 -19.07 22.04
CA GLY A 59 4.49 -19.87 21.21
C GLY A 59 5.45 -19.08 20.30
N HIS A 60 5.98 -19.76 19.25
CA HIS A 60 6.98 -19.21 18.32
C HIS A 60 6.53 -17.91 17.59
N VAL A 61 5.22 -17.69 17.47
CA VAL A 61 4.63 -16.48 16.88
C VAL A 61 4.92 -15.23 17.73
N GLN A 62 5.12 -15.39 19.04
CA GLN A 62 5.44 -14.30 19.96
C GLN A 62 6.78 -13.66 19.63
N ARG A 63 7.84 -14.46 19.40
CA ARG A 63 9.18 -13.93 19.11
C ARG A 63 9.19 -13.10 17.84
N GLN A 64 8.58 -13.59 16.76
CA GLN A 64 8.54 -12.86 15.49
C GLN A 64 7.71 -11.58 15.58
N THR A 65 6.62 -11.60 16.36
CA THR A 65 5.80 -10.41 16.59
C THR A 65 6.53 -9.36 17.43
N MET A 66 7.22 -9.79 18.50
CA MET A 66 8.03 -8.87 19.32
C MET A 66 9.20 -8.27 18.53
N GLN A 67 9.80 -9.03 17.61
CA GLN A 67 10.79 -8.49 16.67
C GLN A 67 10.18 -7.42 15.76
N MET A 68 8.99 -7.65 15.21
CA MET A 68 8.28 -6.67 14.39
C MET A 68 8.00 -5.39 15.18
N TRP A 69 7.43 -5.52 16.39
CA TRP A 69 7.15 -4.38 17.25
C TRP A 69 8.43 -3.65 17.67
N GLY A 70 9.49 -4.38 18.00
CA GLY A 70 10.79 -3.81 18.32
C GLY A 70 11.38 -3.00 17.16
N LEU A 71 11.28 -3.49 15.93
CA LEU A 71 11.71 -2.75 14.73
C LEU A 71 10.90 -1.47 14.52
N ILE A 72 9.58 -1.53 14.70
CA ILE A 72 8.70 -0.36 14.62
C ILE A 72 9.07 0.67 15.69
N VAL A 73 9.21 0.25 16.95
CA VAL A 73 9.59 1.14 18.06
C VAL A 73 10.97 1.74 17.80
N ALA A 74 11.94 0.94 17.33
CA ALA A 74 13.27 1.42 16.99
C ALA A 74 13.22 2.49 15.88
N LEU A 75 12.41 2.29 14.84
CA LEU A 75 12.22 3.29 13.79
C LEU A 75 11.59 4.59 14.33
N CYS A 76 10.57 4.49 15.18
CA CYS A 76 9.95 5.64 15.84
C CYS A 76 10.94 6.42 16.70
N VAL A 77 11.71 5.73 17.55
CA VAL A 77 12.76 6.34 18.39
C VAL A 77 13.83 6.99 17.51
N TRP A 78 14.27 6.30 16.45
CA TRP A 78 15.25 6.86 15.51
C TRP A 78 14.74 8.11 14.80
N SER A 79 13.46 8.13 14.41
CA SER A 79 12.82 9.31 13.84
C SER A 79 12.84 10.51 14.79
N VAL A 80 12.63 10.29 16.09
CA VAL A 80 12.75 11.35 17.11
C VAL A 80 14.21 11.79 17.27
N LEU A 81 15.14 10.83 17.38
CA LEU A 81 16.57 11.12 17.53
C LEU A 81 17.13 11.93 16.35
N SER A 82 16.79 11.58 15.11
CA SER A 82 17.24 12.29 13.91
C SER A 82 16.84 13.78 13.92
N ASN A 83 15.62 14.08 14.37
CA ASN A 83 15.13 15.45 14.48
C ASN A 83 15.69 16.17 15.73
N ALA A 84 15.93 15.45 16.83
CA ALA A 84 16.51 16.02 18.04
C ALA A 84 17.97 16.46 17.81
N VAL A 85 18.75 15.64 17.12
CA VAL A 85 20.11 15.98 16.70
C VAL A 85 20.12 17.18 15.73
N ALA A 86 19.05 17.35 14.96
CA ALA A 86 18.88 18.51 14.10
C ALA A 86 18.47 19.81 14.85
N GLY A 87 18.38 19.77 16.19
CA GLY A 87 18.21 20.95 17.05
C GLY A 87 16.76 21.31 17.39
N HIS A 88 15.80 20.42 17.13
CA HIS A 88 14.37 20.69 17.37
C HIS A 88 13.93 20.41 18.81
N ASP A 89 12.92 21.15 19.26
CA ASP A 89 12.38 21.06 20.62
C ASP A 89 11.42 19.87 20.81
N ALA A 90 11.10 19.54 22.06
CA ALA A 90 10.26 18.38 22.36
C ALA A 90 8.87 18.42 21.70
N LYS A 91 8.30 19.62 21.51
CA LYS A 91 6.98 19.79 20.89
C LYS A 91 7.03 19.43 19.40
N ASP A 92 8.02 19.91 18.68
CA ASP A 92 8.18 19.63 17.26
C ASP A 92 8.55 18.16 17.02
N LEU A 93 9.34 17.55 17.91
CA LEU A 93 9.63 16.11 17.87
C LEU A 93 8.37 15.25 17.98
N VAL A 94 7.48 15.55 18.93
CA VAL A 94 6.22 14.81 19.09
C VAL A 94 5.31 15.01 17.88
N LYS A 95 5.21 16.24 17.37
CA LYS A 95 4.42 16.55 16.17
C LYS A 95 4.93 15.78 14.95
N ALA A 96 6.24 15.76 14.73
CA ALA A 96 6.87 15.01 13.64
C ALA A 96 6.65 13.49 13.78
N LEU A 97 6.77 12.95 14.99
CA LEU A 97 6.50 11.53 15.26
C LEU A 97 5.05 11.16 14.93
N LEU A 98 4.08 11.96 15.38
CA LEU A 98 2.65 11.74 15.11
C LEU A 98 2.28 11.96 13.63
N HIS A 99 3.02 12.81 12.93
CA HIS A 99 2.81 13.03 11.51
C HIS A 99 3.36 11.86 10.68
N ASP A 100 4.65 11.53 10.88
CA ASP A 100 5.38 10.62 9.99
C ASP A 100 5.19 9.15 10.36
N MET A 101 5.10 8.81 11.66
CA MET A 101 5.17 7.44 12.16
C MET A 101 3.84 6.91 12.69
N ARG A 102 2.73 7.68 12.62
CA ARG A 102 1.43 7.28 13.21
C ARG A 102 0.95 5.91 12.72
N THR A 103 1.09 5.64 11.42
CA THR A 103 0.61 4.40 10.80
C THR A 103 1.38 3.20 11.31
N PHE A 104 2.70 3.33 11.51
CA PHE A 104 3.50 2.31 12.18
C PHE A 104 3.12 2.13 13.65
N ALA A 105 2.93 3.22 14.39
CA ALA A 105 2.49 3.15 15.79
C ALA A 105 1.13 2.44 15.92
N PHE A 106 0.19 2.73 15.02
CA PHE A 106 -1.10 2.07 14.97
C PHE A 106 -1.03 0.57 14.67
N ILE A 107 -0.03 0.09 13.91
CA ILE A 107 0.19 -1.36 13.73
C ILE A 107 0.42 -2.05 15.08
N VAL A 108 1.19 -1.44 15.97
CA VAL A 108 1.44 -2.00 17.31
C VAL A 108 0.19 -1.89 18.17
N LEU A 109 -0.41 -0.70 18.26
CA LEU A 109 -1.55 -0.43 19.14
C LEU A 109 -2.80 -1.26 18.79
N LEU A 110 -3.11 -1.39 17.50
CA LEU A 110 -4.28 -2.13 17.01
C LEU A 110 -4.02 -3.63 16.86
N TRP A 111 -2.80 -4.11 17.09
CA TRP A 111 -2.45 -5.51 16.86
C TRP A 111 -3.39 -6.50 17.55
N PRO A 112 -3.71 -6.36 18.85
CA PRO A 112 -4.59 -7.32 19.52
C PRO A 112 -6.03 -7.33 18.97
N VAL A 113 -6.50 -6.20 18.44
CA VAL A 113 -7.83 -6.09 17.83
C VAL A 113 -7.88 -6.96 16.57
N PHE A 114 -6.87 -6.83 15.71
CA PHE A 114 -6.78 -7.59 14.46
C PHE A 114 -6.26 -9.02 14.64
N ALA A 115 -5.67 -9.34 15.79
CA ALA A 115 -5.31 -10.71 16.12
C ALA A 115 -6.55 -11.64 16.18
N ASN A 116 -7.75 -11.07 16.39
CA ASN A 116 -9.01 -11.77 16.21
C ASN A 116 -9.30 -12.01 14.70
N PRO A 117 -9.35 -13.27 14.22
CA PRO A 117 -9.56 -13.56 12.81
C PRO A 117 -10.91 -13.09 12.27
N GLN A 118 -11.94 -12.94 13.12
CA GLN A 118 -13.24 -12.43 12.69
C GLN A 118 -13.16 -10.95 12.33
N VAL A 119 -12.53 -10.13 13.19
CA VAL A 119 -12.33 -8.68 12.93
C VAL A 119 -11.50 -8.50 11.65
N SER A 120 -10.38 -9.20 11.53
CA SER A 120 -9.52 -9.12 10.34
C SER A 120 -10.21 -9.54 9.05
N ARG A 121 -11.02 -10.60 9.07
CA ARG A 121 -11.85 -10.98 7.92
C ARG A 121 -12.88 -9.91 7.58
N THR A 122 -13.58 -9.39 8.58
CA THR A 122 -14.59 -8.34 8.38
C THR A 122 -13.96 -7.11 7.75
N ALA A 123 -12.82 -6.65 8.27
CA ALA A 123 -12.05 -5.54 7.70
C ALA A 123 -11.62 -5.81 6.25
N LEU A 124 -11.09 -7.00 5.96
CA LEU A 124 -10.69 -7.39 4.60
C LEU A 124 -11.87 -7.36 3.61
N TRP A 125 -13.00 -7.94 3.99
CA TRP A 125 -14.18 -7.97 3.14
C TRP A 125 -14.82 -6.59 2.96
N ALA A 126 -14.78 -5.74 3.99
CA ALA A 126 -15.21 -4.35 3.89
C ALA A 126 -14.33 -3.58 2.90
N LEU A 127 -13.00 -3.64 3.06
CA LEU A 127 -12.07 -2.99 2.14
C LEU A 127 -12.21 -3.47 0.70
N LEU A 128 -12.28 -4.79 0.48
CA LEU A 128 -12.49 -5.35 -0.86
C LEU A 128 -13.85 -4.91 -1.42
N GLY A 129 -14.90 -4.96 -0.62
CA GLY A 129 -16.25 -4.56 -1.04
C GLY A 129 -16.30 -3.10 -1.47
N SER A 130 -15.72 -2.20 -0.67
CA SER A 130 -15.58 -0.79 -1.00
C SER A 130 -14.78 -0.57 -2.28
N ALA A 131 -13.63 -1.24 -2.42
CA ALA A 131 -12.78 -1.13 -3.60
C ALA A 131 -13.51 -1.56 -4.87
N VAL A 132 -14.20 -2.71 -4.83
CA VAL A 132 -14.98 -3.21 -5.97
C VAL A 132 -16.15 -2.28 -6.29
N ALA A 133 -16.88 -1.80 -5.28
CA ALA A 133 -18.01 -0.91 -5.48
C ALA A 133 -17.59 0.43 -6.13
N LEU A 134 -16.55 1.07 -5.58
CA LEU A 134 -16.02 2.33 -6.12
C LEU A 134 -15.40 2.13 -7.51
N ALA A 135 -14.66 1.04 -7.73
CA ALA A 135 -14.09 0.71 -9.03
C ALA A 135 -15.17 0.49 -10.10
N THR A 136 -16.28 -0.16 -9.72
CA THR A 136 -17.41 -0.41 -10.60
C THR A 136 -18.15 0.88 -10.92
N ALA A 137 -18.44 1.70 -9.91
CA ALA A 137 -19.08 3.00 -10.11
C ALA A 137 -18.25 3.89 -11.04
N ASN A 138 -16.93 3.95 -10.84
CA ASN A 138 -16.04 4.72 -11.71
C ASN A 138 -16.04 4.20 -13.15
N LEU A 139 -15.97 2.88 -13.31
CA LEU A 139 -15.97 2.23 -14.61
C LEU A 139 -17.27 2.54 -15.37
N VAL A 140 -18.42 2.41 -14.72
CA VAL A 140 -19.74 2.70 -15.31
C VAL A 140 -19.83 4.16 -15.74
N LEU A 141 -19.41 5.10 -14.89
CA LEU A 141 -19.42 6.52 -15.22
C LEU A 141 -18.44 6.87 -16.34
N THR A 142 -17.28 6.20 -16.40
CA THR A 142 -16.29 6.43 -17.45
C THR A 142 -16.77 5.90 -18.80
N VAL A 143 -17.26 4.65 -18.83
CA VAL A 143 -17.79 4.05 -20.06
C VAL A 143 -19.07 4.76 -20.52
N GLY A 144 -19.86 5.28 -19.58
CA GLY A 144 -21.03 6.12 -19.87
C GLY A 144 -20.70 7.54 -20.33
N GLY A 145 -19.42 7.95 -20.37
CA GLY A 145 -19.00 9.27 -20.83
C GLY A 145 -19.18 10.42 -19.83
N TYR A 146 -19.59 10.13 -18.59
CA TYR A 146 -19.78 11.13 -17.53
C TYR A 146 -18.47 11.55 -16.84
N VAL A 147 -17.49 10.63 -16.82
CA VAL A 147 -16.15 10.88 -16.25
C VAL A 147 -15.12 10.57 -17.33
N GLN A 148 -14.16 11.48 -17.54
CA GLN A 148 -13.08 11.19 -18.48
C GLN A 148 -12.14 10.13 -17.92
N PRO A 149 -11.56 9.26 -18.77
CA PRO A 149 -10.52 8.34 -18.32
C PRO A 149 -9.41 9.09 -17.56
N GLY A 150 -8.97 8.53 -16.43
CA GLY A 150 -7.95 9.16 -15.59
C GLY A 150 -8.47 10.18 -14.58
N GLN A 151 -9.69 10.68 -14.79
CA GLN A 151 -10.45 11.40 -13.78
C GLN A 151 -11.26 10.38 -12.96
N TYR A 152 -11.60 10.77 -11.73
CA TYR A 152 -12.35 9.93 -10.81
C TYR A 152 -13.54 10.72 -10.29
N PHE A 153 -14.69 10.06 -10.12
CA PHE A 153 -15.89 10.75 -9.62
C PHE A 153 -15.77 11.22 -8.16
N TRP A 154 -14.74 10.76 -7.42
CA TRP A 154 -14.49 11.14 -6.04
C TRP A 154 -13.02 11.56 -5.82
N PRO A 155 -12.76 12.58 -4.98
CA PRO A 155 -11.45 13.24 -4.90
C PRO A 155 -10.33 12.39 -4.28
N THR A 156 -10.67 11.42 -3.45
CA THR A 156 -9.76 10.53 -2.70
C THR A 156 -9.22 9.36 -3.55
N ALA A 157 -9.86 9.07 -4.68
CA ALA A 157 -9.45 8.00 -5.59
C ALA A 157 -8.01 8.06 -6.11
N PRO A 158 -7.46 9.23 -6.50
CA PRO A 158 -6.36 9.28 -7.45
C PRO A 158 -5.21 8.42 -6.98
N HIS A 159 -4.68 8.64 -5.77
CA HIS A 159 -3.35 8.17 -5.34
C HIS A 159 -3.23 6.64 -5.25
N LEU A 160 -4.26 5.99 -4.72
CA LEU A 160 -4.23 4.56 -4.40
C LEU A 160 -4.79 3.62 -5.46
N TYR A 161 -5.49 4.16 -6.45
CA TYR A 161 -6.42 3.39 -7.25
C TYR A 161 -5.77 2.15 -7.88
N GLY A 162 -4.69 2.34 -8.65
CA GLY A 162 -4.00 1.24 -9.33
C GLY A 162 -3.52 0.14 -8.38
N GLN A 163 -2.91 0.52 -7.25
CA GLN A 163 -2.37 -0.44 -6.28
C GLN A 163 -3.46 -1.26 -5.59
N ILE A 164 -4.56 -0.60 -5.19
CA ILE A 164 -5.69 -1.28 -4.55
C ILE A 164 -6.32 -2.29 -5.52
N LEU A 165 -6.56 -1.88 -6.78
CA LEU A 165 -7.12 -2.75 -7.81
C LEU A 165 -6.23 -3.99 -8.02
N VAL A 166 -4.93 -3.79 -8.22
CA VAL A 166 -3.99 -4.87 -8.50
C VAL A 166 -3.77 -5.78 -7.29
N GLY A 167 -3.66 -5.22 -6.08
CA GLY A 167 -3.51 -6.01 -4.86
C GLY A 167 -4.70 -6.91 -4.60
N PHE A 168 -5.93 -6.39 -4.72
CA PHE A 168 -7.14 -7.20 -4.58
C PHE A 168 -7.34 -8.18 -5.75
N PHE A 169 -6.93 -7.83 -6.96
CA PHE A 169 -6.91 -8.76 -8.08
C PHE A 169 -6.06 -10.01 -7.75
N PHE A 170 -4.83 -9.83 -7.25
CA PHE A 170 -3.98 -10.97 -6.89
C PHE A 170 -4.48 -11.76 -5.68
N LEU A 171 -5.10 -11.10 -4.70
CA LEU A 171 -5.75 -11.79 -3.58
C LEU A 171 -6.88 -12.71 -4.10
N LEU A 172 -7.73 -12.19 -4.97
CA LEU A 172 -8.82 -12.95 -5.58
C LEU A 172 -8.31 -14.05 -6.52
N ALA A 173 -7.26 -13.78 -7.30
CA ALA A 173 -6.58 -14.78 -8.13
C ALA A 173 -6.04 -15.94 -7.28
N GLN A 174 -5.43 -15.63 -6.12
CA GLN A 174 -4.97 -16.65 -5.18
C GLN A 174 -6.13 -17.45 -4.60
N MET A 175 -7.25 -16.81 -4.26
CA MET A 175 -8.46 -17.50 -3.79
C MET A 175 -9.01 -18.46 -4.85
N LEU A 176 -9.07 -18.02 -6.11
CA LEU A 176 -9.53 -18.84 -7.24
C LEU A 176 -8.59 -20.02 -7.49
N LEU A 177 -7.28 -19.80 -7.44
CA LEU A 177 -6.27 -20.84 -7.61
C LEU A 177 -6.32 -21.88 -6.48
N VAL A 178 -6.55 -21.46 -5.24
CA VAL A 178 -6.72 -22.37 -4.10
C VAL A 178 -8.08 -23.09 -4.16
N ARG A 179 -9.13 -22.44 -4.69
CA ARG A 179 -10.48 -23.01 -4.83
C ARG A 179 -11.22 -22.58 -6.10
N PRO A 180 -11.22 -23.43 -7.14
CA PRO A 180 -11.90 -23.11 -8.39
C PRO A 180 -13.44 -23.09 -8.28
N ASN A 181 -14.03 -23.76 -7.28
CA ASN A 181 -15.50 -23.83 -7.10
C ASN A 181 -16.14 -22.49 -6.67
N LEU A 182 -15.35 -21.45 -6.38
CA LEU A 182 -15.83 -20.11 -6.05
C LEU A 182 -16.06 -19.21 -7.30
N SER A 183 -16.07 -19.81 -8.50
CA SER A 183 -15.79 -19.15 -9.78
C SER A 183 -16.46 -17.79 -9.96
N TRP A 184 -17.79 -17.68 -10.07
CA TRP A 184 -18.40 -16.38 -10.43
C TRP A 184 -18.24 -15.29 -9.35
N ARG A 185 -18.27 -15.67 -8.06
CA ARG A 185 -18.18 -14.74 -6.93
C ARG A 185 -16.79 -14.09 -6.80
N VAL A 186 -15.79 -14.67 -7.44
CA VAL A 186 -14.40 -14.20 -7.45
C VAL A 186 -14.05 -13.61 -8.82
N ILE A 187 -14.47 -14.27 -9.91
CA ILE A 187 -14.23 -13.84 -11.29
C ILE A 187 -14.91 -12.50 -11.58
N LEU A 188 -16.15 -12.28 -11.15
CA LEU A 188 -16.85 -11.02 -11.42
C LEU A 188 -16.13 -9.82 -10.78
N PRO A 189 -15.81 -9.82 -9.46
CA PRO A 189 -14.99 -8.77 -8.87
C PRO A 189 -13.62 -8.62 -9.56
N MET A 190 -12.92 -9.71 -9.88
CA MET A 190 -11.63 -9.63 -10.59
C MET A 190 -11.76 -8.92 -11.95
N ALA A 191 -12.79 -9.26 -12.73
CA ALA A 191 -13.04 -8.66 -14.03
C ALA A 191 -13.36 -7.17 -13.88
N LEU A 192 -14.19 -6.79 -12.90
CA LEU A 192 -14.52 -5.38 -12.63
C LEU A 192 -13.27 -4.57 -12.25
N LEU A 193 -12.41 -5.11 -11.38
CA LEU A 193 -11.15 -4.45 -10.99
C LEU A 193 -10.21 -4.27 -12.19
N LEU A 194 -10.05 -5.29 -13.03
CA LEU A 194 -9.20 -5.21 -14.23
C LEU A 194 -9.78 -4.24 -15.27
N MET A 195 -11.07 -4.34 -15.60
CA MET A 195 -11.71 -3.42 -16.52
C MET A 195 -11.58 -1.98 -16.04
N SER A 196 -11.76 -1.74 -14.74
CA SER A 196 -11.57 -0.42 -14.16
C SER A 196 -10.11 0.08 -14.27
N LEU A 197 -9.13 -0.81 -14.09
CA LEU A 197 -7.71 -0.48 -14.32
C LEU A 197 -7.42 -0.13 -15.79
N PHE A 198 -8.00 -0.83 -16.77
CA PHE A 198 -7.71 -0.60 -18.19
C PHE A 198 -8.51 0.56 -18.81
N PHE A 199 -9.78 0.72 -18.44
CA PHE A 199 -10.69 1.69 -19.07
C PHE A 199 -10.86 2.96 -18.26
N ALA A 200 -10.84 2.88 -16.92
CA ALA A 200 -11.10 4.02 -16.05
C ALA A 200 -9.83 4.66 -15.50
N SER A 201 -8.78 3.87 -15.23
CA SER A 201 -7.53 4.39 -14.69
C SER A 201 -6.55 4.86 -15.76
N GLU A 202 -5.93 6.04 -15.54
CA GLU A 202 -4.74 6.50 -16.24
C GLU A 202 -3.43 6.21 -15.51
N ARG A 203 -3.49 5.47 -14.39
CA ARG A 203 -2.31 5.21 -13.55
C ARG A 203 -1.36 4.21 -14.19
N ARG A 204 -0.24 4.72 -14.69
CA ARG A 204 0.86 3.93 -15.27
C ARG A 204 1.45 2.92 -14.27
N THR A 205 1.55 3.32 -13.00
CA THR A 205 2.04 2.47 -11.91
C THR A 205 1.22 1.19 -11.74
N GLY A 206 -0.10 1.24 -11.99
CA GLY A 206 -0.98 0.08 -11.92
C GLY A 206 -0.63 -1.01 -12.94
N TYR A 207 -0.24 -0.65 -14.18
CA TYR A 207 0.20 -1.64 -15.17
C TYR A 207 1.53 -2.27 -14.81
N LEU A 208 2.48 -1.46 -14.33
CA LEU A 208 3.78 -1.95 -13.85
C LEU A 208 3.58 -2.93 -12.69
N GLN A 209 2.73 -2.56 -11.72
CA GLN A 209 2.35 -3.41 -10.59
C GLN A 209 1.66 -4.69 -11.03
N LEU A 210 0.76 -4.63 -12.02
CA LEU A 210 0.10 -5.82 -12.55
C LEU A 210 1.11 -6.77 -13.22
N ALA A 211 2.01 -6.24 -14.06
CA ALA A 211 3.01 -7.02 -14.76
C ALA A 211 4.04 -7.65 -13.80
N ALA A 212 4.65 -6.84 -12.95
CA ALA A 212 5.64 -7.30 -11.98
C ALA A 212 4.99 -8.24 -10.94
N GLY A 213 3.77 -7.91 -10.51
CA GLY A 213 2.99 -8.74 -9.60
C GLY A 213 2.67 -10.11 -10.21
N PHE A 214 2.40 -10.18 -11.51
CA PHE A 214 2.13 -11.46 -12.19
C PHE A 214 3.35 -12.37 -12.17
N VAL A 215 4.55 -11.82 -12.38
CA VAL A 215 5.81 -12.56 -12.28
C VAL A 215 5.99 -13.13 -10.88
N VAL A 216 5.88 -12.30 -9.84
CA VAL A 216 6.06 -12.72 -8.44
C VAL A 216 4.99 -13.74 -8.04
N TRP A 217 3.72 -13.49 -8.37
CA TRP A 217 2.61 -14.40 -8.07
C TRP A 217 2.81 -15.77 -8.74
N THR A 218 3.32 -15.78 -9.97
CA THR A 218 3.64 -17.02 -10.69
C THR A 218 4.77 -17.79 -10.02
N VAL A 219 5.85 -17.10 -9.61
CA VAL A 219 6.98 -17.72 -8.89
C VAL A 219 6.52 -18.32 -7.55
N LEU A 220 5.71 -17.58 -6.79
CA LEU A 220 5.15 -18.06 -5.51
C LEU A 220 4.23 -19.28 -5.68
N ASN A 221 3.63 -19.45 -6.85
CA ASN A 221 2.71 -20.55 -7.18
C ASN A 221 3.26 -21.53 -8.23
N HIS A 222 4.58 -21.55 -8.47
CA HIS A 222 5.20 -22.31 -9.57
C HIS A 222 4.79 -23.79 -9.59
N LYS A 223 4.72 -24.45 -8.43
CA LYS A 223 4.32 -25.87 -8.32
C LYS A 223 2.89 -26.13 -8.80
N ARG A 224 1.98 -25.16 -8.65
CA ARG A 224 0.57 -25.30 -9.06
C ARG A 224 0.37 -24.90 -10.51
N LEU A 225 1.06 -23.86 -10.97
CA LEU A 225 0.85 -23.27 -12.28
C LEU A 225 1.72 -23.90 -13.37
N LEU A 226 3.00 -24.17 -13.10
CA LEU A 226 3.96 -24.56 -14.14
C LEU A 226 4.20 -26.08 -14.23
N VAL A 227 3.87 -26.82 -13.17
CA VAL A 227 4.11 -28.29 -13.10
C VAL A 227 2.83 -29.10 -13.36
N GLY A 228 1.65 -28.48 -13.24
CA GLY A 228 0.36 -29.18 -13.34
C GLY A 228 -0.22 -29.34 -14.75
N LYS A 229 -1.35 -30.06 -14.83
CA LYS A 229 -2.14 -30.28 -16.06
C LYS A 229 -2.53 -28.98 -16.78
N TYR A 230 -2.62 -27.87 -16.04
CA TYR A 230 -3.05 -26.57 -16.55
C TYR A 230 -1.91 -25.65 -17.00
N LYS A 231 -0.65 -26.12 -17.00
CA LYS A 231 0.52 -25.29 -17.35
C LYS A 231 0.40 -24.64 -18.73
N TRP A 232 -0.05 -25.39 -19.73
CA TRP A 232 -0.16 -24.91 -21.10
C TRP A 232 -1.31 -23.91 -21.25
N TRP A 233 -2.43 -24.13 -20.56
CA TRP A 233 -3.54 -23.16 -20.50
C TRP A 233 -3.11 -21.86 -19.81
N PHE A 234 -2.32 -21.95 -18.75
CA PHE A 234 -1.77 -20.78 -18.06
C PHE A 234 -0.79 -20.01 -18.95
N ILE A 235 0.17 -20.69 -19.58
CA ILE A 235 1.15 -20.08 -20.48
C ILE A 235 0.45 -19.45 -21.69
N LEU A 236 -0.50 -20.16 -22.31
CA LEU A 236 -1.26 -19.65 -23.45
C LEU A 236 -2.09 -18.42 -23.05
N GLY A 237 -2.73 -18.45 -21.88
CA GLY A 237 -3.48 -17.30 -21.35
C GLY A 237 -2.59 -16.10 -21.05
N ALA A 238 -1.41 -16.32 -20.47
CA ALA A 238 -0.43 -15.28 -20.21
C ALA A 238 0.11 -14.68 -21.52
N LEU A 239 0.39 -15.51 -22.52
CA LEU A 239 0.83 -15.07 -23.85
C LEU A 239 -0.27 -14.28 -24.56
N ALA A 240 -1.52 -14.76 -24.53
CA ALA A 240 -2.66 -14.05 -25.11
C ALA A 240 -2.86 -12.68 -24.44
N ALA A 241 -2.78 -12.61 -23.11
CA ALA A 241 -2.87 -11.35 -22.38
C ALA A 241 -1.70 -10.40 -22.74
N PHE A 242 -0.49 -10.92 -22.89
CA PHE A 242 0.69 -10.15 -23.30
C PHE A 242 0.53 -9.59 -24.72
N VAL A 243 0.11 -10.42 -25.67
CA VAL A 243 -0.15 -10.00 -27.06
C VAL A 243 -1.28 -8.95 -27.09
N ALA A 244 -2.36 -9.16 -26.34
CA ALA A 244 -3.45 -8.18 -26.25
C ALA A 244 -2.99 -6.84 -25.66
N ALA A 245 -2.10 -6.88 -24.66
CA ALA A 245 -1.51 -5.66 -24.09
C ALA A 245 -0.62 -4.93 -25.10
N LEU A 246 0.20 -5.66 -25.86
CA LEU A 246 1.05 -5.09 -26.92
C LEU A 246 0.23 -4.51 -28.09
N ALA A 247 -0.90 -5.13 -28.42
CA ALA A 247 -1.81 -4.66 -29.46
C ALA A 247 -2.70 -3.48 -29.00
N SER A 248 -2.76 -3.18 -27.70
CA SER A 248 -3.64 -2.15 -27.15
C SER A 248 -3.11 -0.74 -27.47
N PRO A 249 -3.86 0.10 -28.20
CA PRO A 249 -3.45 1.48 -28.48
C PRO A 249 -3.28 2.31 -27.21
N ILE A 250 -4.07 2.02 -26.16
CA ILE A 250 -4.02 2.69 -24.86
C ILE A 250 -2.66 2.42 -24.20
N VAL A 251 -2.23 1.16 -24.17
CA VAL A 251 -0.95 0.76 -23.57
C VAL A 251 0.22 1.37 -24.37
N GLN A 252 0.18 1.28 -25.70
CA GLN A 252 1.21 1.85 -26.57
C GLN A 252 1.38 3.36 -26.38
N ARG A 253 0.28 4.13 -26.41
CA ARG A 253 0.31 5.59 -26.20
C ARG A 253 0.93 5.94 -24.85
N ARG A 254 0.60 5.18 -23.80
CA ARG A 254 1.10 5.42 -22.44
C ARG A 254 2.59 5.12 -22.30
N MET A 255 3.09 4.05 -22.92
CA MET A 255 4.52 3.74 -22.94
C MET A 255 5.30 4.77 -23.74
N ALA A 256 4.80 5.18 -24.91
CA ALA A 256 5.41 6.23 -25.72
C ALA A 256 5.51 7.56 -24.96
N GLN A 257 4.46 7.93 -24.21
CA GLN A 257 4.46 9.16 -23.41
C GLN A 257 5.52 9.14 -22.29
N VAL A 258 5.75 7.99 -21.64
CA VAL A 258 6.83 7.86 -20.64
C VAL A 258 8.20 8.07 -21.28
N VAL A 259 8.46 7.42 -22.41
CA VAL A 259 9.74 7.56 -23.12
C VAL A 259 9.96 9.00 -23.55
N PHE A 260 8.92 9.65 -24.09
CA PHE A 260 8.98 11.06 -24.48
C PHE A 260 9.24 11.98 -23.29
N GLU A 261 8.52 11.83 -22.17
CA GLU A 261 8.74 12.66 -20.98
C GLU A 261 10.15 12.48 -20.40
N VAL A 262 10.71 11.26 -20.42
CA VAL A 262 12.09 10.99 -19.98
C VAL A 262 13.11 11.62 -20.92
N GLN A 263 12.97 11.43 -22.23
CA GLN A 263 13.88 12.01 -23.22
C GLN A 263 13.87 13.54 -23.15
N GLN A 264 12.68 14.12 -23.01
CA GLN A 264 12.51 15.55 -22.82
C GLN A 264 13.22 16.03 -21.55
N PHE A 265 13.01 15.36 -20.40
CA PHE A 265 13.67 15.73 -19.15
C PHE A 265 15.20 15.71 -19.28
N LEU A 266 15.75 14.68 -19.94
CA LEU A 266 17.20 14.55 -20.15
C LEU A 266 17.77 15.65 -21.04
N ALA A 267 17.01 16.13 -22.02
CA ALA A 267 17.41 17.19 -22.95
C ALA A 267 17.33 18.60 -22.35
N GLN A 268 16.58 18.80 -21.26
CA GLN A 268 16.35 20.10 -20.63
C GLN A 268 17.47 20.53 -19.67
N THR A 269 17.68 21.85 -19.55
CA THR A 269 18.55 22.43 -18.50
C THR A 269 17.90 22.32 -17.11
N PRO A 270 18.65 22.47 -16.00
CA PRO A 270 18.08 22.48 -14.65
C PRO A 270 16.92 23.49 -14.49
N GLU A 271 17.07 24.70 -15.02
CA GLU A 271 16.07 25.76 -14.94
C GLU A 271 14.79 25.35 -15.68
N GLU A 272 14.93 24.81 -16.90
CA GLU A 272 13.80 24.31 -17.71
C GLU A 272 13.07 23.13 -17.05
N ARG A 273 13.79 22.27 -16.32
CA ARG A 273 13.21 21.14 -15.57
C ARG A 273 12.38 21.64 -14.40
N THR A 274 12.85 22.66 -13.69
CA THR A 274 12.14 23.21 -12.54
C THR A 274 10.91 24.05 -12.92
N ALA A 275 10.85 24.55 -14.16
CA ALA A 275 9.75 25.35 -14.68
C ALA A 275 8.64 24.56 -15.40
N ARG A 276 8.81 23.25 -15.65
CA ARG A 276 7.80 22.44 -16.38
C ARG A 276 7.16 21.35 -15.52
N GLU A 277 5.83 21.37 -15.49
CA GLU A 277 4.99 20.42 -14.77
C GLU A 277 4.61 19.21 -15.62
N THR A 278 5.49 18.21 -15.69
CA THR A 278 5.09 16.88 -16.19
C THR A 278 5.13 15.86 -15.06
N ALA A 279 4.23 14.87 -15.09
CA ALA A 279 4.14 13.88 -14.03
C ALA A 279 5.41 13.03 -13.88
N VAL A 280 6.13 12.72 -14.97
CA VAL A 280 7.45 12.06 -14.87
C VAL A 280 8.55 13.07 -14.54
N GLY A 281 8.52 14.29 -15.11
CA GLY A 281 9.52 15.32 -14.85
C GLY A 281 9.61 15.73 -13.39
N ILE A 282 8.48 15.92 -12.70
CA ILE A 282 8.45 16.25 -11.26
C ILE A 282 9.09 15.12 -10.44
N ARG A 283 8.84 13.85 -10.79
CA ARG A 283 9.47 12.71 -10.12
C ARG A 283 10.97 12.67 -10.36
N LEU A 284 11.41 12.86 -11.61
CA LEU A 284 12.85 12.85 -11.93
C LEU A 284 13.57 14.04 -11.28
N GLN A 285 12.95 15.22 -11.23
CA GLN A 285 13.48 16.38 -10.53
C GLN A 285 13.60 16.10 -9.03
N TYR A 286 12.60 15.47 -8.42
CA TYR A 286 12.67 15.04 -7.03
C TYR A 286 13.88 14.15 -6.76
N TYR A 287 14.19 13.19 -7.64
CA TYR A 287 15.35 12.32 -7.50
C TYR A 287 16.66 13.12 -7.53
N VAL A 288 16.79 14.05 -8.47
CA VAL A 288 17.98 14.91 -8.60
C VAL A 288 18.17 15.75 -7.33
N SER A 289 17.12 16.46 -6.91
CA SER A 289 17.18 17.39 -5.77
C SER A 289 17.37 16.66 -4.44
N VAL A 290 16.71 15.53 -4.21
CA VAL A 290 16.92 14.76 -2.97
C VAL A 290 18.31 14.16 -2.93
N TRP A 291 18.83 13.68 -4.06
CA TRP A 291 20.18 13.12 -4.09
C TRP A 291 21.24 14.20 -3.81
N ASP A 292 21.07 15.41 -4.34
CA ASP A 292 21.95 16.53 -4.03
C ASP A 292 21.89 16.92 -2.54
N LEU A 293 20.68 16.93 -1.95
CA LEU A 293 20.51 17.11 -0.51
C LEU A 293 21.21 16.02 0.32
N ILE A 294 21.07 14.74 -0.08
CA ILE A 294 21.70 13.61 0.62
C ILE A 294 23.22 13.78 0.65
N LYS A 295 23.84 14.18 -0.48
CA LYS A 295 25.29 14.42 -0.57
C LYS A 295 25.79 15.52 0.38
N GLN A 296 24.96 16.52 0.64
CA GLN A 296 25.27 17.64 1.52
C GLN A 296 24.96 17.32 3.00
N SER A 297 24.32 16.18 3.28
CA SER A 297 23.86 15.78 4.61
C SER A 297 24.71 14.69 5.23
N ASN A 298 24.52 14.45 6.54
CA ASN A 298 25.07 13.27 7.19
C ASN A 298 24.31 12.02 6.72
N ILE A 299 24.97 11.16 5.94
CA ILE A 299 24.35 9.95 5.36
C ILE A 299 23.78 8.97 6.40
N TRP A 300 24.30 8.96 7.64
CA TRP A 300 23.86 8.03 8.68
C TRP A 300 22.60 8.49 9.39
N LEU A 301 22.45 9.80 9.61
CA LEU A 301 21.33 10.41 10.35
C LEU A 301 20.27 11.05 9.44
N GLY A 302 20.67 11.49 8.25
CA GLY A 302 19.88 12.39 7.41
C GLY A 302 19.83 13.82 7.96
N VAL A 303 18.93 14.62 7.40
CA VAL A 303 18.71 16.03 7.80
C VAL A 303 17.58 16.21 8.83
N GLY A 304 16.87 15.15 9.18
CA GLY A 304 15.62 15.21 9.96
C GLY A 304 14.41 15.56 9.08
N SER A 305 13.25 15.00 9.39
CA SER A 305 12.02 15.26 8.62
C SER A 305 11.48 16.68 8.79
N ILE A 306 11.79 17.36 9.90
CA ILE A 306 11.36 18.75 10.12
C ILE A 306 12.12 19.73 9.22
N ASN A 307 13.43 19.55 9.05
CA ASN A 307 14.25 20.42 8.20
C ASN A 307 14.13 20.10 6.70
N PHE A 308 13.73 18.87 6.37
CA PHE A 308 13.71 18.39 4.99
C PHE A 308 12.95 19.30 4.02
N PRO A 309 11.70 19.76 4.28
CA PRO A 309 10.96 20.57 3.32
C PRO A 309 11.67 21.88 2.94
N GLU A 310 12.37 22.51 3.89
CA GLU A 310 13.09 23.76 3.65
C GLU A 310 14.41 23.52 2.91
N LEU A 311 15.21 22.56 3.38
CA LEU A 311 16.50 22.23 2.73
C LEU A 311 16.29 21.69 1.31
N PHE A 312 15.28 20.86 1.12
CA PHE A 312 14.91 20.36 -0.20
C PHE A 312 14.45 21.50 -1.13
N TRP A 313 13.71 22.48 -0.60
CA TRP A 313 13.34 23.66 -1.37
C TRP A 313 14.56 24.51 -1.77
N GLN A 314 15.50 24.74 -0.85
CA GLN A 314 16.74 25.48 -1.14
C GLN A 314 17.56 24.85 -2.27
N VAL A 315 17.60 23.52 -2.35
CA VAL A 315 18.24 22.82 -3.47
C VAL A 315 17.52 23.12 -4.79
N ASN A 316 16.19 23.03 -4.83
CA ASN A 316 15.42 23.32 -6.04
C ASN A 316 15.51 24.81 -6.44
N GLN A 317 15.53 25.72 -5.47
CA GLN A 317 15.69 27.15 -5.71
C GLN A 317 17.04 27.45 -6.38
N LYS A 318 18.13 26.80 -5.94
CA LYS A 318 19.45 26.91 -6.58
C LYS A 318 19.46 26.37 -8.02
N MET A 319 18.51 25.51 -8.38
CA MET A 319 18.35 24.96 -9.73
C MET A 319 17.35 25.76 -10.59
N GLY A 320 16.90 26.93 -10.12
CA GLY A 320 15.97 27.80 -10.87
C GLY A 320 14.50 27.65 -10.49
N GLY A 321 14.16 26.85 -9.47
CA GLY A 321 12.77 26.66 -9.03
C GLY A 321 12.15 27.95 -8.49
N THR A 322 10.99 28.31 -9.02
CA THR A 322 10.24 29.52 -8.64
C THR A 322 9.05 29.25 -7.73
N GLU A 323 8.54 28.01 -7.71
CA GLU A 323 7.35 27.62 -6.95
C GLU A 323 7.62 26.48 -5.95
N LYS A 324 7.52 26.79 -4.66
CA LYS A 324 7.77 25.82 -3.57
C LYS A 324 6.76 24.70 -3.50
N THR A 325 5.51 24.97 -3.86
CA THR A 325 4.39 24.01 -3.85
C THR A 325 4.56 22.90 -4.88
N LEU A 326 5.29 23.16 -5.96
CA LEU A 326 5.49 22.22 -7.07
C LEU A 326 6.19 20.93 -6.65
N PHE A 327 7.11 21.02 -5.69
CA PHE A 327 7.95 19.90 -5.25
C PHE A 327 7.69 19.50 -3.79
N SER A 328 6.45 19.67 -3.31
CA SER A 328 6.12 19.45 -1.91
C SER A 328 5.93 17.98 -1.51
N ASN A 329 5.54 17.10 -2.44
CA ASN A 329 5.31 15.68 -2.14
C ASN A 329 6.54 14.81 -2.48
N PRO A 330 7.06 14.00 -1.55
CA PRO A 330 8.12 13.07 -1.86
C PRO A 330 7.67 11.99 -2.85
N HIS A 331 8.38 11.84 -3.97
CA HIS A 331 8.05 10.88 -5.02
C HIS A 331 8.90 9.60 -5.01
N ASN A 332 9.59 9.33 -3.90
CA ASN A 332 10.30 8.08 -3.62
C ASN A 332 10.53 7.97 -2.11
N GLU A 333 9.88 7.00 -1.47
CA GLU A 333 9.92 6.87 -0.01
C GLU A 333 11.27 6.40 0.51
N TYR A 334 12.04 5.66 -0.30
CA TYR A 334 13.38 5.21 0.07
C TYR A 334 14.35 6.37 0.14
N LEU A 335 14.34 7.23 -0.88
CA LEU A 335 15.15 8.44 -0.92
C LEU A 335 14.70 9.45 0.13
N TYR A 336 13.40 9.60 0.35
CA TYR A 336 12.88 10.42 1.44
C TYR A 336 13.34 9.90 2.81
N THR A 337 13.23 8.60 3.06
CA THR A 337 13.67 7.97 4.31
C THR A 337 15.17 8.12 4.50
N LEU A 338 15.96 7.94 3.44
CA LEU A 338 17.41 8.14 3.45
C LEU A 338 17.77 9.60 3.73
N ALA A 339 17.10 10.57 3.11
CA ALA A 339 17.36 11.98 3.33
C ALA A 339 16.95 12.44 4.73
N THR A 340 15.83 11.95 5.26
CA THR A 340 15.30 12.40 6.56
C THR A 340 15.86 11.65 7.76
N LYS A 341 16.17 10.37 7.61
CA LYS A 341 16.54 9.45 8.72
C LYS A 341 17.85 8.70 8.46
N GLY A 342 18.51 8.96 7.34
CA GLY A 342 19.79 8.34 6.99
C GLY A 342 19.69 6.85 6.70
N VAL A 343 20.86 6.23 6.52
CA VAL A 343 21.00 4.79 6.26
C VAL A 343 20.41 3.96 7.39
N VAL A 344 20.54 4.38 8.64
CA VAL A 344 19.99 3.65 9.79
C VAL A 344 18.47 3.60 9.73
N GLY A 345 17.82 4.74 9.46
CA GLY A 345 16.37 4.81 9.30
C GLY A 345 15.88 3.97 8.12
N LEU A 346 16.58 4.03 6.99
CA LEU A 346 16.25 3.21 5.82
C LEU A 346 16.39 1.71 6.10
N VAL A 347 17.45 1.27 6.78
CA VAL A 347 17.65 -0.14 7.14
C VAL A 347 16.54 -0.62 8.08
N LEU A 348 16.18 0.18 9.10
CA LEU A 348 15.07 -0.15 10.01
C LEU A 348 13.74 -0.25 9.25
N TYR A 349 13.47 0.71 8.36
CA TYR A 349 12.28 0.70 7.52
C TYR A 349 12.20 -0.57 6.66
N LEU A 350 13.28 -0.90 5.94
CA LEU A 350 13.35 -2.13 5.12
C LEU A 350 13.24 -3.40 5.97
N ALA A 351 13.81 -3.41 7.17
CA ALA A 351 13.75 -4.54 8.09
C ALA A 351 12.32 -4.83 8.56
N ILE A 352 11.45 -3.82 8.72
CA ILE A 352 10.03 -4.02 9.04
C ILE A 352 9.34 -4.83 7.94
N PHE A 353 9.52 -4.47 6.67
CA PHE A 353 8.92 -5.21 5.55
C PHE A 353 9.59 -6.57 5.33
N GLY A 354 10.90 -6.68 5.54
CA GLY A 354 11.62 -7.96 5.58
C GLY A 354 11.06 -8.91 6.65
N GLN A 355 10.76 -8.37 7.84
CA GLN A 355 10.13 -9.13 8.92
C GLN A 355 8.67 -9.49 8.59
N ALA A 356 7.91 -8.60 7.93
CA ALA A 356 6.57 -8.91 7.43
C ALA A 356 6.60 -10.12 6.49
N CYS A 357 7.55 -10.15 5.55
CA CYS A 357 7.79 -11.30 4.68
C CYS A 357 8.13 -12.54 5.50
N ARG A 358 9.10 -12.47 6.43
CA ARG A 358 9.46 -13.62 7.29
C ARG A 358 8.25 -14.20 8.02
N MET A 359 7.40 -13.33 8.60
CA MET A 359 6.16 -13.72 9.27
C MET A 359 5.14 -14.32 8.31
N ALA A 360 5.03 -13.81 7.08
CA ALA A 360 4.15 -14.35 6.06
C ALA A 360 4.49 -15.81 5.72
N TRP A 361 5.77 -16.15 5.61
CA TRP A 361 6.21 -17.52 5.34
C TRP A 361 5.81 -18.51 6.45
N GLY A 362 5.67 -18.03 7.68
CA GLY A 362 5.14 -18.81 8.82
C GLY A 362 3.63 -19.03 8.80
N LYS A 363 2.87 -18.39 7.90
CA LYS A 363 1.40 -18.55 7.81
C LYS A 363 1.03 -19.89 7.15
N THR A 364 0.07 -20.58 7.76
CA THR A 364 -0.45 -21.88 7.28
C THR A 364 -1.52 -21.71 6.19
N ASP A 365 -2.35 -20.67 6.26
CA ASP A 365 -3.30 -20.33 5.20
C ASP A 365 -2.54 -19.81 3.97
N ASN A 366 -2.64 -20.54 2.86
CA ASN A 366 -1.95 -20.21 1.63
C ASN A 366 -2.45 -18.91 0.97
N VAL A 367 -3.75 -18.59 1.09
CA VAL A 367 -4.29 -17.33 0.57
C VAL A 367 -3.75 -16.17 1.40
N GLN A 368 -3.75 -16.31 2.73
CA GLN A 368 -3.19 -15.30 3.62
C GLN A 368 -1.70 -15.09 3.35
N ARG A 369 -0.92 -16.17 3.27
CA ARG A 369 0.53 -16.12 3.00
C ARG A 369 0.81 -15.40 1.68
N VAL A 370 0.29 -15.90 0.57
CA VAL A 370 0.60 -15.32 -0.76
C VAL A 370 -0.01 -13.92 -0.90
N GLY A 371 -1.23 -13.71 -0.39
CA GLY A 371 -1.86 -12.39 -0.40
C GLY A 371 -1.02 -11.33 0.31
N LEU A 372 -0.51 -11.61 1.51
CA LEU A 372 0.37 -10.71 2.25
C LEU A 372 1.65 -10.40 1.47
N LEU A 373 2.29 -11.42 0.90
CA LEU A 373 3.52 -11.24 0.11
C LEU A 373 3.30 -10.41 -1.14
N MET A 374 2.16 -10.63 -1.82
CA MET A 374 1.77 -9.80 -2.96
C MET A 374 1.56 -8.35 -2.54
N PHE A 375 0.81 -8.10 -1.47
CA PHE A 375 0.59 -6.72 -1.01
C PHE A 375 1.89 -6.02 -0.57
N VAL A 376 2.75 -6.71 0.18
CA VAL A 376 4.06 -6.14 0.59
C VAL A 376 4.92 -5.87 -0.64
N PHE A 377 5.00 -6.81 -1.59
CA PHE A 377 5.75 -6.59 -2.83
C PHE A 377 5.22 -5.40 -3.63
N LEU A 378 3.90 -5.33 -3.85
CA LEU A 378 3.28 -4.26 -4.61
C LEU A 378 3.44 -2.89 -3.93
N PHE A 379 3.39 -2.87 -2.60
CA PHE A 379 3.67 -1.68 -1.79
C PHE A 379 5.13 -1.23 -1.98
N MET A 380 6.09 -2.14 -1.77
CA MET A 380 7.53 -1.88 -1.90
C MET A 380 7.91 -1.42 -3.32
N LEU A 381 7.25 -1.97 -4.35
CA LEU A 381 7.43 -1.54 -5.73
C LEU A 381 6.87 -0.13 -5.95
N SER A 382 5.71 0.19 -5.38
CA SER A 382 5.06 1.49 -5.58
C SER A 382 5.79 2.63 -4.87
N ILE A 383 6.34 2.41 -3.67
CA ILE A 383 7.13 3.43 -2.95
C ILE A 383 8.46 3.80 -3.63
N THR A 384 8.82 3.16 -4.75
CA THR A 384 9.91 3.65 -5.62
C THR A 384 9.51 4.93 -6.36
N THR A 385 8.22 5.12 -6.68
CA THR A 385 7.75 6.26 -7.50
C THR A 385 6.69 7.11 -6.79
N ASN A 386 6.45 6.83 -5.51
CA ASN A 386 5.54 7.54 -4.62
C ASN A 386 6.05 7.46 -3.17
N SER A 387 5.47 8.23 -2.24
CA SER A 387 5.75 8.09 -0.79
C SER A 387 4.47 7.86 0.00
N MET A 388 4.05 6.60 -0.01
CA MET A 388 2.73 6.18 0.40
C MET A 388 2.54 6.22 1.91
N MET A 389 3.57 5.92 2.71
CA MET A 389 3.38 5.79 4.16
C MET A 389 3.14 7.13 4.86
N ILE A 390 3.55 8.24 4.22
CA ILE A 390 3.36 9.61 4.70
C ILE A 390 1.95 10.10 4.33
N ASP A 391 1.49 9.74 3.13
CA ASP A 391 0.15 10.04 2.67
C ASP A 391 -0.90 9.37 3.56
N MET A 392 -1.92 10.15 3.91
CA MET A 392 -2.93 9.75 4.89
C MET A 392 -3.63 8.46 4.47
N GLU A 393 -4.14 8.41 3.25
CA GLU A 393 -4.95 7.29 2.79
C GLU A 393 -4.08 6.04 2.54
N GLU A 394 -2.89 6.22 1.95
CA GLU A 394 -2.06 5.10 1.52
C GLU A 394 -1.31 4.43 2.67
N GLY A 395 -0.87 5.23 3.63
CA GLY A 395 -0.29 4.74 4.88
C GLY A 395 -1.32 3.95 5.69
N HIS A 396 -2.58 4.42 5.76
CA HIS A 396 -3.65 3.68 6.46
C HIS A 396 -4.07 2.41 5.72
N PHE A 397 -4.07 2.41 4.39
CA PHE A 397 -4.27 1.19 3.61
C PHE A 397 -3.19 0.14 3.91
N THR A 398 -1.93 0.55 3.89
CA THR A 398 -0.79 -0.34 4.18
C THR A 398 -0.83 -0.85 5.63
N MET A 399 -1.11 0.04 6.59
CA MET A 399 -1.32 -0.31 7.99
C MET A 399 -2.41 -1.39 8.15
N LEU A 400 -3.57 -1.22 7.49
CA LEU A 400 -4.65 -2.19 7.57
C LEU A 400 -4.29 -3.52 6.94
N VAL A 401 -3.64 -3.52 5.78
CA VAL A 401 -3.19 -4.76 5.14
C VAL A 401 -2.20 -5.50 6.05
N LEU A 402 -1.23 -4.80 6.64
CA LEU A 402 -0.30 -5.41 7.58
C LEU A 402 -1.03 -5.98 8.80
N LEU A 403 -1.94 -5.23 9.41
CA LEU A 403 -2.74 -5.69 10.56
C LEU A 403 -3.60 -6.93 10.22
N ILE A 404 -4.38 -6.86 9.13
CA ILE A 404 -5.30 -7.92 8.68
C ILE A 404 -4.56 -9.22 8.43
N PHE A 405 -3.38 -9.17 7.81
CA PHE A 405 -2.68 -10.37 7.37
C PHE A 405 -1.61 -10.85 8.36
N LEU A 406 -0.97 -9.96 9.13
CA LEU A 406 0.07 -10.36 10.09
C LEU A 406 -0.47 -10.72 11.46
N ALA A 407 -1.44 -9.98 11.99
CA ALA A 407 -1.89 -10.17 13.38
C ALA A 407 -2.60 -11.52 13.63
N PRO A 408 -3.57 -11.98 12.80
CA PRO A 408 -4.23 -13.26 13.05
C PRO A 408 -3.34 -14.44 12.62
N LYS A 409 -3.37 -15.53 13.39
CA LYS A 409 -2.63 -16.77 13.08
C LYS A 409 -3.04 -17.37 11.72
N SER A 410 -4.35 -17.46 11.48
CA SER A 410 -4.96 -17.86 10.21
C SER A 410 -6.19 -16.98 9.94
N LEU A 411 -6.40 -16.59 8.67
CA LEU A 411 -7.64 -15.93 8.25
C LEU A 411 -8.74 -16.94 7.88
N ASP A 412 -8.39 -18.18 7.53
CA ASP A 412 -9.31 -19.21 7.04
C ASP A 412 -10.28 -18.67 5.97
N LEU A 413 -9.75 -17.89 5.01
CA LEU A 413 -10.57 -17.27 3.95
C LEU A 413 -11.30 -18.32 3.12
N VAL A 414 -10.76 -19.54 3.12
CA VAL A 414 -11.30 -20.70 2.44
C VAL A 414 -11.29 -21.91 3.40
N LYS A 415 -12.42 -22.18 4.10
CA LYS A 415 -12.58 -23.32 5.05
C LYS A 415 -12.12 -24.65 4.46
N PRO A 416 -11.15 -25.42 4.96
CA PRO A 416 -10.66 -26.65 4.32
C PRO A 416 -11.79 -27.54 3.77
N LYS A 417 -11.55 -28.20 2.62
CA LYS A 417 -12.48 -29.20 2.07
C LYS A 417 -12.81 -30.14 3.22
N ALA A 418 -14.10 -30.29 3.56
CA ALA A 418 -14.49 -31.42 4.40
C ALA A 418 -14.00 -32.67 3.65
N SER A 419 -13.09 -33.41 4.29
CA SER A 419 -12.56 -34.66 3.78
C SER A 419 -13.67 -35.67 3.58
#